data_AF-A0A8K0JID2-F1
#
_entry.id   AF-A0A8K0JID2-F1
#
_cell.length_a   1.000
_cell.length_b   1.000
_cell.length_c   1.000
_cell.angle_alpha   90.00
_cell.angle_beta   90.00
_cell.angle_gamma   90.00
#
_symmetry.space_group_name_H-M   'P 1'
#
loop_
_entity.id
_entity.type
_entity.pdbx_description
1 polymer ?
#
loop_
_entity_poly.entity_id
_entity_poly.type
_entity_poly.pdbx_seq_one_letter_code
_entity_poly.pdbx_strand_id
1 'polypeptide(L)'
;RRNPDGGFWYYVYPDWSYLDGIFSLLPYMAAQPVVDYREMERQVSLLAEHCAQTNTSLLVHGYDWSRKAVWADKKTGGSPYVWSRSLGWFLAGLVQTWDRLSCGTPKEPAAARSVCRLLRHVTTRVSADLLHYSDPATGAWWQLVTLPGQPGNYLESSGTALFIFSLLKALRTGLLCHDDPHSDYRAAALKAYHYTLDSFVTTNVADDTIGFSKTVAVCSLNSTATYQYYTKQPLLPNSLLGESAFILASLEVELLGQ
;
A
#
# COMPACT_ATOMS: atom_id res chain seq x y z
N ARG A 1 14.43 7.40 -15.29
CA ARG A 1 13.90 7.56 -16.67
C ARG A 1 12.39 7.72 -16.58
N ARG A 2 11.74 8.24 -17.63
CA ARG A 2 10.29 8.54 -17.62
C ARG A 2 9.63 8.04 -18.90
N ASN A 3 8.36 7.64 -18.80
CA ASN A 3 7.49 7.45 -19.96
C ASN A 3 7.04 8.82 -20.52
N PRO A 4 6.39 8.87 -21.69
CA PRO A 4 5.94 10.13 -22.29
C PRO A 4 4.93 10.94 -21.47
N ASP A 5 4.16 10.33 -20.57
CA ASP A 5 3.28 11.05 -19.63
C ASP A 5 4.06 11.61 -18.41
N GLY A 6 5.36 11.32 -18.34
CA GLY A 6 6.26 11.78 -17.29
C GLY A 6 6.33 10.86 -16.07
N GLY A 7 5.66 9.71 -16.08
CA GLY A 7 5.72 8.69 -15.04
C GLY A 7 7.09 8.04 -14.96
N PHE A 8 7.63 7.89 -13.76
CA PHE A 8 8.93 7.24 -13.59
C PHE A 8 8.84 5.75 -13.90
N TRP A 9 9.84 5.26 -14.62
CA TRP A 9 10.00 3.83 -14.85
C TRP A 9 10.28 3.11 -13.53
N TYR A 10 9.65 1.97 -13.33
CA TYR A 10 9.93 1.08 -12.23
C TYR A 10 11.15 0.22 -12.55
N TYR A 11 12.22 0.41 -11.77
CA TYR A 11 13.47 -0.35 -11.89
C TYR A 11 14.06 -0.29 -13.31
N VAL A 12 14.20 -1.43 -13.99
CA VAL A 12 14.74 -1.52 -15.36
C VAL A 12 13.65 -1.63 -16.44
N TYR A 13 12.36 -1.63 -16.07
CA TYR A 13 11.25 -1.88 -16.99
C TYR A 13 10.85 -0.60 -17.74
N PRO A 14 11.08 -0.52 -19.06
CA PRO A 14 10.72 0.66 -19.84
C PRO A 14 9.21 0.90 -19.82
N ASP A 15 8.82 2.15 -19.63
CA ASP A 15 7.44 2.64 -19.70
C ASP A 15 6.47 2.09 -18.64
N TRP A 16 6.96 1.27 -17.71
CA TRP A 16 6.16 0.69 -16.64
C TRP A 16 6.32 1.46 -15.34
N SER A 17 5.24 1.69 -14.60
CA SER A 17 5.27 2.27 -13.26
C SER A 17 4.47 1.40 -12.31
N TYR A 18 5.04 1.09 -11.13
CA TYR A 18 4.40 0.26 -10.11
C TYR A 18 4.09 1.09 -8.87
N LEU A 19 3.02 0.72 -8.18
CA LEU A 19 2.67 1.27 -6.86
C LEU A 19 3.81 1.09 -5.85
N ASP A 20 4.54 -0.02 -5.93
CA ASP A 20 5.64 -0.41 -5.04
C ASP A 20 6.71 0.68 -4.88
N GLY A 21 7.04 1.39 -5.96
CA GLY A 21 8.09 2.40 -5.96
C GLY A 21 7.76 3.63 -5.12
N ILE A 22 6.47 3.90 -4.88
CA ILE A 22 6.02 5.11 -4.16
C ILE A 22 6.43 5.08 -2.69
N PHE A 23 6.53 3.91 -2.08
CA PHE A 23 6.98 3.76 -0.70
C PHE A 23 8.34 4.41 -0.46
N SER A 24 9.29 4.22 -1.37
CA SER A 24 10.63 4.81 -1.25
C SER A 24 10.72 6.19 -1.90
N LEU A 25 10.06 6.39 -3.04
CA LEU A 25 10.24 7.58 -3.86
C LEU A 25 9.70 8.85 -3.19
N LEU A 26 8.43 8.86 -2.75
CA LEU A 26 7.82 10.10 -2.28
C LEU A 26 8.41 10.58 -0.95
N PRO A 27 8.65 9.74 0.07
CA PRO A 27 9.30 10.18 1.29
C PRO A 27 10.73 10.68 1.05
N TYR A 28 11.45 10.04 0.11
CA TYR A 28 12.78 10.51 -0.31
C TYR A 28 12.71 11.91 -0.95
N MET A 29 11.77 12.14 -1.88
CA MET A 29 11.57 13.45 -2.51
C MET A 29 11.20 14.53 -1.48
N ALA A 30 10.32 14.20 -0.53
CA ALA A 30 9.93 15.10 0.56
C ALA A 30 11.08 15.43 1.53
N ALA A 31 12.12 14.59 1.57
CA ALA A 31 13.30 14.80 2.41
C ALA A 31 14.42 15.60 1.71
N GLN A 32 14.28 15.94 0.42
CA GLN A 32 15.31 16.69 -0.30
C GLN A 32 15.39 18.15 0.19
N PRO A 33 16.57 18.80 0.10
CA PRO A 33 16.73 20.21 0.44
C PRO A 33 15.82 21.14 -0.40
N VAL A 34 15.58 20.75 -1.66
CA VAL A 34 14.64 21.40 -2.56
C VAL A 34 13.61 20.35 -2.99
N VAL A 35 12.39 20.50 -2.49
CA VAL A 35 11.30 19.54 -2.75
C VAL A 35 10.57 19.90 -4.03
N ASP A 36 10.48 18.95 -4.96
CA ASP A 36 9.69 19.10 -6.20
C ASP A 36 8.26 18.59 -6.00
N TYR A 37 7.41 19.45 -5.44
CA TYR A 37 6.01 19.12 -5.16
C TYR A 37 5.20 18.77 -6.42
N ARG A 38 5.53 19.39 -7.57
CA ARG A 38 4.82 19.14 -8.84
C ARG A 38 5.14 17.75 -9.38
N GLU A 39 6.37 17.32 -9.23
CA GLU A 39 6.77 15.97 -9.60
C GLU A 39 6.09 14.94 -8.70
N MET A 40 6.06 15.16 -7.38
CA MET A 40 5.35 14.28 -6.44
C MET A 40 3.87 14.15 -6.80
N GLU A 41 3.21 15.27 -7.10
CA GLU A 41 1.81 15.29 -7.53
C GLU A 41 1.62 14.46 -8.81
N ARG A 42 2.48 14.65 -9.82
CA ARG A 42 2.41 13.90 -11.08
C ARG A 42 2.55 12.39 -10.87
N GLN A 43 3.52 11.94 -10.07
CA GLN A 43 3.75 10.50 -9.86
C GLN A 43 2.56 9.84 -9.16
N VAL A 44 1.94 10.51 -8.19
CA VAL A 44 0.74 10.01 -7.51
C VAL A 44 -0.46 10.00 -8.48
N SER A 45 -0.69 11.09 -9.22
CA SER A 45 -1.81 11.22 -10.15
C SER A 45 -1.77 10.16 -11.25
N LEU A 46 -0.60 9.92 -11.87
CA LEU A 46 -0.48 8.92 -12.93
C LEU A 46 -0.80 7.50 -12.44
N LEU A 47 -0.29 7.12 -11.26
CA LEU A 47 -0.64 5.82 -10.67
C LEU A 47 -2.12 5.74 -10.31
N ALA A 48 -2.69 6.81 -9.72
CA ALA A 48 -4.11 6.83 -9.37
C ALA A 48 -5.02 6.74 -10.62
N GLU A 49 -4.62 7.32 -11.75
CA GLU A 49 -5.37 7.28 -13.01
C GLU A 49 -5.23 5.92 -13.71
N HIS A 50 -4.00 5.48 -14.00
CA HIS A 50 -3.76 4.29 -14.79
C HIS A 50 -4.05 2.99 -14.03
N CYS A 51 -3.91 3.00 -12.70
CA CYS A 51 -4.14 1.82 -11.88
C CYS A 51 -5.54 1.74 -11.25
N ALA A 52 -6.45 2.68 -11.53
CA ALA A 52 -7.80 2.64 -10.94
C ALA A 52 -8.54 1.34 -11.29
N GLN A 53 -8.92 0.55 -10.28
CA GLN A 53 -9.80 -0.60 -10.50
C GLN A 53 -11.26 -0.14 -10.59
N THR A 54 -11.96 -0.62 -11.62
CA THR A 54 -13.37 -0.27 -11.88
C THR A 54 -14.27 -0.62 -10.68
N ASN A 55 -15.22 0.27 -10.36
CA ASN A 55 -16.19 0.16 -9.26
C ASN A 55 -15.60 0.16 -7.84
N THR A 56 -14.32 0.46 -7.70
CA THR A 56 -13.63 0.56 -6.41
C THR A 56 -12.83 1.87 -6.39
N SER A 57 -12.31 2.24 -5.23
CA SER A 57 -11.25 3.27 -5.12
C SER A 57 -9.86 2.65 -5.00
N LEU A 58 -9.73 1.32 -5.09
CA LEU A 58 -8.47 0.60 -5.00
C LEU A 58 -7.66 0.68 -6.31
N LEU A 59 -6.36 0.45 -6.19
CA LEU A 59 -5.41 0.53 -7.30
C LEU A 59 -4.75 -0.83 -7.58
N VAL A 60 -4.67 -1.21 -8.85
CA VAL A 60 -3.96 -2.41 -9.31
C VAL A 60 -2.43 -2.21 -9.25
N HIS A 61 -1.67 -3.30 -9.23
CA HIS A 61 -0.21 -3.34 -8.98
C HIS A 61 0.61 -2.26 -9.73
N GLY A 62 0.34 -2.05 -11.01
CA GLY A 62 1.06 -1.06 -11.82
C GLY A 62 0.45 -0.92 -13.21
N TYR A 63 1.08 -0.08 -14.04
CA TYR A 63 0.67 0.12 -15.42
C TYR A 63 1.85 0.11 -16.39
N ASP A 64 1.57 -0.25 -17.64
CA ASP A 64 2.45 -0.07 -18.80
C ASP A 64 1.87 1.03 -19.68
N TRP A 65 2.56 2.17 -19.75
CA TRP A 65 2.17 3.31 -20.58
C TRP A 65 2.03 2.92 -22.06
N SER A 66 2.90 2.03 -22.55
CA SER A 66 2.91 1.60 -23.95
C SER A 66 1.81 0.59 -24.28
N ARG A 67 1.18 -0.01 -23.26
CA ARG A 67 0.13 -1.06 -23.36
C ARG A 67 0.57 -2.29 -24.17
N LYS A 68 1.88 -2.55 -24.23
CA LYS A 68 2.49 -3.65 -24.98
C LYS A 68 2.61 -4.91 -24.12
N ALA A 69 2.72 -4.76 -22.80
CA ALA A 69 2.79 -5.89 -21.90
C ALA A 69 1.52 -6.75 -21.99
N VAL A 70 1.67 -8.07 -21.85
CA VAL A 70 0.57 -9.04 -22.04
C VAL A 70 -0.57 -8.86 -21.03
N TRP A 71 -0.26 -8.30 -19.87
CA TRP A 71 -1.19 -8.06 -18.77
C TRP A 71 -1.81 -6.66 -18.79
N ALA A 72 -1.31 -5.76 -19.65
CA ALA A 72 -1.72 -4.37 -19.64
C ALA A 72 -3.11 -4.19 -20.26
N ASP A 73 -4.00 -3.56 -19.49
CA ASP A 73 -5.29 -3.14 -19.99
C ASP A 73 -5.14 -2.24 -21.23
N LYS A 74 -6.00 -2.44 -22.24
CA LYS A 74 -5.88 -1.74 -23.52
C LYS A 74 -6.27 -0.27 -23.48
N LYS A 75 -6.94 0.18 -22.42
CA LYS A 75 -7.32 1.58 -22.22
C LYS A 75 -6.40 2.25 -21.20
N THR A 76 -6.27 1.67 -20.02
CA THR A 76 -5.54 2.30 -18.90
C THR A 76 -4.08 1.88 -18.85
N GLY A 77 -3.70 0.74 -19.42
CA GLY A 77 -2.38 0.15 -19.23
C GLY A 77 -2.22 -0.56 -17.88
N GLY A 78 -3.21 -0.49 -17.00
CA GLY A 78 -3.18 -1.10 -15.67
C GLY A 78 -3.13 -2.63 -15.70
N SER A 79 -2.49 -3.21 -14.69
CA SER A 79 -2.47 -4.65 -14.43
C SER A 79 -3.82 -5.19 -13.95
N PRO A 80 -4.08 -6.52 -13.98
CA PRO A 80 -5.43 -7.04 -13.77
C PRO A 80 -5.91 -7.08 -12.31
N TYR A 81 -5.03 -7.02 -11.31
CA TYR A 81 -5.41 -7.28 -9.92
C TYR A 81 -4.86 -6.26 -8.92
N VAL A 82 -5.66 -6.02 -7.87
CA VAL A 82 -5.24 -5.31 -6.65
C VAL A 82 -4.46 -6.28 -5.77
N TRP A 83 -3.13 -6.22 -5.88
CA TRP A 83 -2.23 -6.99 -5.03
C TRP A 83 -1.99 -6.27 -3.70
N SER A 84 -2.28 -6.94 -2.58
CA SER A 84 -2.27 -6.38 -1.23
C SER A 84 -1.00 -5.60 -0.91
N ARG A 85 0.17 -6.23 -1.03
CA ARG A 85 1.45 -5.59 -0.65
C ARG A 85 1.79 -4.40 -1.54
N SER A 86 1.51 -4.46 -2.83
CA SER A 86 1.78 -3.34 -3.75
C SER A 86 0.94 -2.11 -3.41
N LEU A 87 -0.37 -2.31 -3.13
CA LEU A 87 -1.24 -1.24 -2.63
C LEU A 87 -0.81 -0.75 -1.24
N GLY A 88 -0.35 -1.66 -0.38
CA GLY A 88 0.18 -1.35 0.94
C GLY A 88 1.41 -0.44 0.87
N TRP A 89 2.36 -0.72 -0.04
CA TRP A 89 3.53 0.13 -0.27
C TRP A 89 3.15 1.53 -0.73
N PHE A 90 2.18 1.62 -1.64
CA PHE A 90 1.67 2.89 -2.10
C PHE A 90 1.12 3.72 -0.94
N LEU A 91 0.17 3.17 -0.16
CA LEU A 91 -0.40 3.86 1.00
C LEU A 91 0.67 4.25 2.03
N ALA A 92 1.57 3.33 2.36
CA ALA A 92 2.66 3.57 3.29
C ALA A 92 3.58 4.72 2.82
N GLY A 93 3.80 4.86 1.51
CA GLY A 93 4.49 5.99 0.90
C GLY A 93 3.72 7.30 1.04
N LEU A 94 2.39 7.29 0.81
CA LEU A 94 1.56 8.49 0.93
C LEU A 94 1.55 9.03 2.37
N VAL A 95 1.31 8.17 3.37
CA VAL A 95 1.18 8.59 4.78
C VAL A 95 2.51 9.07 5.36
N GLN A 96 3.63 8.46 4.96
CA GLN A 96 4.96 8.93 5.35
C GLN A 96 5.28 10.28 4.72
N THR A 97 4.90 10.46 3.46
CA THR A 97 5.09 11.73 2.75
C THR A 97 4.27 12.85 3.38
N TRP A 98 3.01 12.57 3.74
CA TRP A 98 2.14 13.51 4.44
C TRP A 98 2.78 14.00 5.75
N ASP A 99 3.25 13.06 6.57
CA ASP A 99 3.94 13.35 7.84
C ASP A 99 5.22 14.18 7.60
N ARG A 100 6.04 13.76 6.63
CA ARG A 100 7.31 14.42 6.29
C ARG A 100 7.13 15.86 5.82
N LEU A 101 6.08 16.14 5.06
CA LEU A 101 5.73 17.47 4.58
C LEU A 101 5.00 18.32 5.64
N SER A 102 4.71 17.75 6.82
CA SER A 102 3.91 18.39 7.87
C SER A 102 2.55 18.88 7.35
N CYS A 103 1.98 18.14 6.40
CA CYS A 103 0.68 18.45 5.79
C CYS A 103 -0.41 18.56 6.86
N GLY A 104 -1.35 19.51 6.67
CA GLY A 104 -2.44 19.76 7.62
C GLY A 104 -2.02 20.42 8.94
N THR A 105 -0.75 20.79 9.10
CA THR A 105 -0.24 21.50 10.29
C THR A 105 0.11 22.96 9.97
N PRO A 106 0.32 23.83 10.97
CA PRO A 106 0.83 25.19 10.74
C PRO A 106 2.20 25.26 10.05
N LYS A 107 2.95 24.13 10.00
CA LYS A 107 4.25 24.02 9.34
C LYS A 107 4.16 23.56 7.87
N GLU A 108 2.97 23.29 7.34
CA GLU A 108 2.78 22.92 5.93
C GLU A 108 3.29 24.04 5.01
N PRO A 109 4.28 23.77 4.12
CA PRO A 109 4.72 24.74 3.14
C PRO A 109 3.57 25.10 2.17
N ALA A 110 3.36 26.38 1.88
CA ALA A 110 2.28 26.80 0.98
C ALA A 110 2.35 26.13 -0.42
N ALA A 111 3.57 25.87 -0.91
CA ALA A 111 3.80 25.15 -2.18
C ALA A 111 3.44 23.65 -2.12
N ALA A 112 3.40 23.05 -0.92
CA ALA A 112 3.03 21.64 -0.72
C ALA A 112 1.51 21.42 -0.72
N ARG A 113 0.69 22.48 -0.63
CA ARG A 113 -0.76 22.39 -0.44
C ARG A 113 -1.47 21.54 -1.48
N SER A 114 -1.05 21.61 -2.74
CA SER A 114 -1.64 20.82 -3.84
C SER A 114 -1.37 19.32 -3.63
N VAL A 115 -0.10 18.95 -3.42
CA VAL A 115 0.27 17.55 -3.18
C VAL A 115 -0.34 17.04 -1.88
N CYS A 116 -0.34 17.80 -0.78
CA CYS A 116 -1.01 17.40 0.46
C CYS A 116 -2.49 17.08 0.21
N ARG A 117 -3.22 17.94 -0.51
CA ARG A 117 -4.63 17.69 -0.87
C ARG A 117 -4.80 16.39 -1.67
N LEU A 118 -3.92 16.13 -2.64
CA LEU A 118 -3.94 14.90 -3.41
C LEU A 118 -3.69 13.67 -2.52
N LEU A 119 -2.66 13.72 -1.66
CA LEU A 119 -2.32 12.63 -0.73
C LEU A 119 -3.52 12.30 0.17
N ARG A 120 -4.17 13.32 0.76
CA ARG A 120 -5.36 13.14 1.58
C ARG A 120 -6.51 12.55 0.76
N HIS A 121 -6.79 13.09 -0.43
CA HIS A 121 -7.88 12.61 -1.27
C HIS A 121 -7.73 11.12 -1.62
N VAL A 122 -6.55 10.74 -2.14
CA VAL A 122 -6.28 9.36 -2.56
C VAL A 122 -6.31 8.42 -1.35
N THR A 123 -5.62 8.77 -0.27
CA THR A 123 -5.56 7.92 0.92
C THR A 123 -6.93 7.74 1.56
N THR A 124 -7.74 8.79 1.66
CA THR A 124 -9.10 8.70 2.24
C THR A 124 -9.95 7.70 1.45
N ARG A 125 -9.95 7.82 0.12
CA ARG A 125 -10.76 6.95 -0.74
C ARG A 125 -10.29 5.50 -0.72
N VAL A 126 -8.98 5.26 -0.82
CA VAL A 126 -8.42 3.91 -0.78
C VAL A 126 -8.65 3.28 0.59
N SER A 127 -8.43 4.01 1.69
CA SER A 127 -8.63 3.50 3.05
C SER A 127 -10.09 3.13 3.34
N ALA A 128 -11.05 3.96 2.93
CA ALA A 128 -12.47 3.67 3.09
C ALA A 128 -12.87 2.37 2.37
N ASP A 129 -12.36 2.17 1.15
CA ASP A 129 -12.66 0.97 0.37
C ASP A 129 -11.90 -0.27 0.89
N LEU A 130 -10.70 -0.09 1.45
CA LEU A 130 -9.99 -1.17 2.13
C LEU A 130 -10.79 -1.74 3.29
N LEU A 131 -11.49 -0.92 4.07
CA LEU A 131 -12.37 -1.40 5.14
C LEU A 131 -13.46 -2.34 4.60
N HIS A 132 -14.04 -2.00 3.44
CA HIS A 132 -15.05 -2.84 2.78
C HIS A 132 -14.50 -4.22 2.37
N TYR A 133 -13.24 -4.29 1.97
CA TYR A 133 -12.57 -5.53 1.55
C TYR A 133 -11.78 -6.24 2.66
N SER A 134 -11.87 -5.76 3.91
CA SER A 134 -11.31 -6.49 5.06
C SER A 134 -12.10 -7.78 5.31
N ASP A 135 -11.40 -8.85 5.66
CA ASP A 135 -12.05 -10.12 5.97
C ASP A 135 -12.94 -9.98 7.22
N PRO A 136 -14.26 -10.28 7.17
CA PRO A 136 -15.15 -9.99 8.28
C PRO A 136 -14.83 -10.77 9.57
N ALA A 137 -14.20 -11.95 9.47
CA ALA A 137 -13.85 -12.74 10.65
C ALA A 137 -12.57 -12.21 11.31
N THR A 138 -11.55 -11.91 10.51
CA THR A 138 -10.18 -11.67 10.97
C THR A 138 -9.76 -10.20 10.95
N GLY A 139 -10.41 -9.38 10.13
CA GLY A 139 -10.01 -8.00 9.82
C GLY A 139 -8.81 -7.89 8.86
N ALA A 140 -8.14 -9.00 8.56
CA ALA A 140 -6.98 -9.01 7.67
C ALA A 140 -7.38 -8.90 6.19
N TRP A 141 -6.39 -8.75 5.30
CA TRP A 141 -6.62 -8.62 3.86
C TRP A 141 -6.03 -9.77 3.07
N TRP A 142 -6.73 -10.11 1.99
CA TRP A 142 -6.36 -11.14 1.04
C TRP A 142 -5.21 -10.71 0.13
N GLN A 143 -4.35 -11.65 -0.29
CA GLN A 143 -3.28 -11.44 -1.27
C GLN A 143 -3.77 -10.69 -2.51
N LEU A 144 -4.92 -11.11 -3.07
CA LEU A 144 -5.67 -10.31 -4.02
C LEU A 144 -6.91 -9.73 -3.32
N VAL A 145 -6.88 -8.43 -3.04
CA VAL A 145 -7.79 -7.75 -2.10
C VAL A 145 -9.25 -7.87 -2.51
N THR A 146 -9.53 -7.69 -3.81
CA THR A 146 -10.92 -7.67 -4.32
C THR A 146 -11.48 -9.02 -4.73
N LEU A 147 -10.77 -10.11 -4.38
CA LEU A 147 -11.18 -11.49 -4.68
C LEU A 147 -11.24 -12.37 -3.41
N PRO A 148 -11.92 -11.93 -2.34
CA PRO A 148 -11.98 -12.69 -1.09
C PRO A 148 -12.63 -14.06 -1.31
N GLY A 149 -12.12 -15.08 -0.61
CA GLY A 149 -12.66 -16.45 -0.67
C GLY A 149 -12.44 -17.21 -1.98
N GLN A 150 -11.84 -16.61 -3.01
CA GLN A 150 -11.54 -17.30 -4.25
C GLN A 150 -10.52 -18.44 -4.02
N PRO A 151 -10.71 -19.64 -4.61
CA PRO A 151 -9.83 -20.78 -4.38
C PRO A 151 -8.35 -20.49 -4.66
N GLY A 152 -7.51 -20.66 -3.65
CA GLY A 152 -6.07 -20.41 -3.72
C GLY A 152 -5.66 -18.99 -3.30
N ASN A 153 -6.59 -18.03 -3.17
CA ASN A 153 -6.31 -16.79 -2.46
C ASN A 153 -6.14 -17.07 -0.96
N TYR A 154 -5.46 -16.20 -0.25
CA TYR A 154 -5.19 -16.35 1.19
C TYR A 154 -5.01 -14.99 1.85
N LEU A 155 -5.21 -14.92 3.17
CA LEU A 155 -4.87 -13.74 3.96
C LEU A 155 -3.34 -13.59 4.01
N GLU A 156 -2.84 -12.44 3.55
CA GLU A 156 -1.42 -12.21 3.34
C GLU A 156 -0.87 -11.20 4.35
N SER A 157 0.23 -11.57 5.00
CA SER A 157 0.65 -10.90 6.22
C SER A 157 1.32 -9.55 5.99
N SER A 158 2.13 -9.40 4.92
CA SER A 158 2.83 -8.13 4.68
C SER A 158 1.92 -7.02 4.20
N GLY A 159 0.98 -7.29 3.29
CA GLY A 159 -0.05 -6.34 2.87
C GLY A 159 -0.95 -5.95 4.03
N THR A 160 -1.38 -6.92 4.85
CA THR A 160 -2.16 -6.66 6.06
C THR A 160 -1.40 -5.72 7.02
N ALA A 161 -0.14 -6.00 7.31
CA ALA A 161 0.68 -5.16 8.18
C ALA A 161 0.87 -3.74 7.61
N LEU A 162 1.09 -3.59 6.30
CA LEU A 162 1.19 -2.28 5.66
C LEU A 162 -0.10 -1.47 5.71
N PHE A 163 -1.26 -2.13 5.61
CA PHE A 163 -2.55 -1.47 5.78
C PHE A 163 -2.76 -1.02 7.22
N ILE A 164 -2.44 -1.85 8.22
CA ILE A 164 -2.48 -1.47 9.64
C ILE A 164 -1.59 -0.25 9.89
N PHE A 165 -0.32 -0.31 9.49
CA PHE A 165 0.62 0.81 9.59
C PHE A 165 0.05 2.09 8.96
N SER A 166 -0.46 1.99 7.73
CA SER A 166 -0.94 3.16 6.99
C SER A 166 -2.17 3.78 7.62
N LEU A 167 -3.15 2.97 8.03
CA LEU A 167 -4.37 3.44 8.68
C LEU A 167 -4.07 4.15 10.00
N LEU A 168 -3.25 3.53 10.86
CA LEU A 168 -2.93 4.09 12.17
C LEU A 168 -2.06 5.35 12.07
N LYS A 169 -1.04 5.34 11.20
CA LYS A 169 -0.23 6.54 10.94
C LYS A 169 -1.06 7.69 10.38
N ALA A 170 -1.99 7.39 9.48
CA ALA A 170 -2.87 8.40 8.89
C ALA A 170 -3.80 9.04 9.93
N LEU A 171 -4.30 8.26 10.89
CA LEU A 171 -5.05 8.79 12.03
C LEU A 171 -4.16 9.67 12.93
N ARG A 172 -3.00 9.16 13.37
CA ARG A 172 -2.07 9.89 14.25
C ARG A 172 -1.61 11.22 13.66
N THR A 173 -1.45 11.29 12.35
CA THR A 173 -0.99 12.50 11.63
C THR A 173 -2.13 13.41 11.18
N GLY A 174 -3.39 13.08 11.50
CA GLY A 174 -4.57 13.84 11.08
C GLY A 174 -4.80 13.85 9.56
N LEU A 175 -4.20 12.89 8.82
CA LEU A 175 -4.50 12.68 7.41
C LEU A 175 -5.92 12.11 7.25
N LEU A 176 -6.27 11.11 8.09
CA LEU A 176 -7.62 10.60 8.27
C LEU A 176 -8.24 11.20 9.54
N CYS A 177 -9.56 11.38 9.53
CA CYS A 177 -10.29 11.85 10.71
C CYS A 177 -10.64 10.67 11.63
N HIS A 178 -10.49 10.85 12.94
CA HIS A 178 -10.97 9.88 13.94
C HIS A 178 -12.50 9.78 13.98
N ASP A 179 -13.18 10.89 13.70
CA ASP A 179 -14.64 11.00 13.76
C ASP A 179 -15.28 10.89 12.35
N ASP A 180 -14.66 10.17 11.42
CA ASP A 180 -15.30 9.88 10.14
C ASP A 180 -16.55 9.01 10.38
N PRO A 181 -17.77 9.56 10.21
CA PRO A 181 -19.00 8.83 10.56
C PRO A 181 -19.24 7.62 9.65
N HIS A 182 -18.45 7.48 8.57
CA HIS A 182 -18.58 6.40 7.61
C HIS A 182 -17.51 5.32 7.78
N SER A 183 -16.53 5.47 8.68
CA SER A 183 -15.41 4.53 8.78
C SER A 183 -14.73 4.52 10.16
N ASP A 184 -14.74 3.37 10.84
CA ASP A 184 -13.95 3.13 12.06
C ASP A 184 -12.59 2.51 11.71
N TYR A 185 -11.69 3.36 11.18
CA TYR A 185 -10.34 2.96 10.76
C TYR A 185 -9.52 2.37 11.93
N ARG A 186 -9.72 2.89 13.14
CA ARG A 186 -8.98 2.45 14.33
C ARG A 186 -9.40 1.05 14.73
N ALA A 187 -10.70 0.78 14.86
CA ALA A 187 -11.17 -0.55 15.20
C ALA A 187 -10.82 -1.59 14.13
N ALA A 188 -10.93 -1.22 12.85
CA ALA A 188 -10.54 -2.07 11.73
C ALA A 188 -9.04 -2.46 11.82
N ALA A 189 -8.15 -1.47 12.00
CA ALA A 189 -6.72 -1.71 12.11
C ALA A 189 -6.36 -2.55 13.35
N LEU A 190 -6.97 -2.27 14.51
CA LEU A 190 -6.70 -3.04 15.74
C LEU A 190 -7.21 -4.49 15.66
N LYS A 191 -8.36 -4.72 15.02
CA LYS A 191 -8.86 -6.07 14.76
C LYS A 191 -7.87 -6.88 13.90
N ALA A 192 -7.42 -6.30 12.80
CA ALA A 192 -6.42 -6.91 11.92
C ALA A 192 -5.08 -7.14 12.64
N TYR A 193 -4.69 -6.23 13.54
CA TYR A 193 -3.47 -6.36 14.34
C TYR A 193 -3.55 -7.52 15.33
N HIS A 194 -4.66 -7.69 16.06
CA HIS A 194 -4.84 -8.85 16.93
C HIS A 194 -4.76 -10.17 16.16
N TYR A 195 -5.43 -10.25 15.00
CA TYR A 195 -5.30 -11.43 14.14
C TYR A 195 -3.86 -11.66 13.67
N THR A 196 -3.13 -10.59 13.35
CA THR A 196 -1.70 -10.66 12.96
C THR A 196 -0.85 -11.28 14.08
N LEU A 197 -1.07 -10.87 15.34
CA LEU A 197 -0.38 -11.45 16.50
C LEU A 197 -0.72 -12.94 16.67
N ASP A 198 -1.99 -13.32 16.49
CA ASP A 198 -2.43 -14.70 16.73
C ASP A 198 -2.06 -15.66 15.59
N SER A 199 -1.98 -15.16 14.35
CA SER A 199 -1.94 -16.01 13.14
C SER A 199 -0.70 -15.84 12.27
N PHE A 200 -0.02 -14.69 12.33
CA PHE A 200 1.16 -14.42 11.48
C PHE A 200 2.45 -14.40 12.29
N VAL A 201 2.43 -13.91 13.53
CA VAL A 201 3.54 -14.05 14.47
C VAL A 201 3.68 -15.51 14.88
N THR A 202 4.90 -16.02 14.83
CA THR A 202 5.22 -17.41 15.19
C THR A 202 6.27 -17.44 16.27
N THR A 203 6.23 -18.40 17.18
CA THR A 203 7.32 -18.64 18.13
C THR A 203 8.06 -19.90 17.74
N ASN A 204 9.38 -19.81 17.62
CA ASN A 204 10.24 -20.98 17.46
C ASN A 204 10.41 -21.67 18.81
N VAL A 205 9.82 -22.85 18.95
CA VAL A 205 9.85 -23.64 20.20
C VAL A 205 11.24 -24.14 20.58
N ALA A 206 12.23 -24.09 19.68
CA ALA A 206 13.57 -24.57 19.94
C ALA A 206 14.47 -23.54 20.65
N ASP A 207 14.23 -22.25 20.44
CA ASP A 207 15.08 -21.16 20.94
C ASP A 207 14.30 -19.93 21.45
N ASP A 208 12.97 -20.06 21.58
CA ASP A 208 12.03 -19.01 22.00
C ASP A 208 12.08 -17.72 21.15
N THR A 209 12.66 -17.79 19.94
CA THR A 209 12.68 -16.65 19.04
C THR A 209 11.32 -16.40 18.39
N ILE A 210 11.02 -15.14 18.13
CA ILE A 210 9.80 -14.72 17.43
C ILE A 210 10.11 -14.63 15.92
N GLY A 211 9.19 -15.11 15.10
CA GLY A 211 9.22 -15.03 13.65
C GLY A 211 7.91 -14.49 13.08
N PHE A 212 7.87 -14.34 11.76
CA PHE A 212 6.71 -13.82 11.02
C PHE A 212 6.45 -14.65 9.76
N SER A 213 5.24 -15.16 9.61
CA SER A 213 4.87 -16.12 8.56
C SER A 213 3.88 -15.53 7.56
N LYS A 214 3.46 -16.33 6.56
CA LYS A 214 2.45 -15.99 5.54
C LYS A 214 2.80 -14.78 4.65
N THR A 215 4.06 -14.36 4.64
CA THR A 215 4.52 -13.29 3.74
C THR A 215 4.76 -13.87 2.36
N VAL A 216 4.10 -13.33 1.34
CA VAL A 216 4.36 -13.78 -0.04
C VAL A 216 5.76 -13.37 -0.50
N ALA A 217 6.43 -14.18 -1.31
CA ALA A 217 7.60 -13.76 -2.06
C ALA A 217 7.26 -12.64 -3.06
N VAL A 218 8.22 -12.20 -3.86
CA VAL A 218 7.98 -11.08 -4.78
C VAL A 218 7.02 -11.47 -5.90
N CYS A 219 5.95 -10.70 -6.08
CA CYS A 219 5.18 -10.66 -7.32
C CYS A 219 5.70 -9.51 -8.19
N SER A 220 5.91 -9.74 -9.49
CA SER A 220 6.34 -8.72 -10.45
C SER A 220 5.47 -8.76 -11.68
N LEU A 221 5.22 -7.61 -12.32
CA LEU A 221 4.57 -7.56 -13.63
C LEU A 221 5.50 -7.96 -14.78
N ASN A 222 6.79 -8.23 -14.55
CA ASN A 222 7.61 -8.95 -15.53
C ASN A 222 7.27 -10.45 -15.52
N SER A 223 6.02 -10.75 -15.81
CA SER A 223 5.38 -12.06 -15.73
C SER A 223 4.10 -12.04 -16.57
N THR A 224 3.27 -13.09 -16.45
CA THR A 224 1.93 -13.11 -17.04
C THR A 224 0.90 -12.34 -16.21
N ALA A 225 1.23 -11.95 -14.97
CA ALA A 225 0.34 -11.30 -14.00
C ALA A 225 -1.05 -11.95 -13.86
N THR A 226 -1.14 -13.27 -14.11
CA THR A 226 -2.37 -14.04 -13.96
C THR A 226 -2.75 -14.21 -12.49
N TYR A 227 -4.01 -14.53 -12.20
CA TYR A 227 -4.45 -14.88 -10.85
C TYR A 227 -3.53 -15.93 -10.21
N GLN A 228 -3.21 -16.98 -10.96
CA GLN A 228 -2.36 -18.09 -10.53
C GLN A 228 -0.93 -17.63 -10.25
N TYR A 229 -0.41 -16.67 -11.01
CA TYR A 229 0.91 -16.10 -10.75
C TYR A 229 0.95 -15.45 -9.36
N TYR A 230 -0.05 -14.64 -9.01
CA TYR A 230 -0.10 -13.96 -7.71
C TYR A 230 -0.36 -14.90 -6.53
N THR A 231 -1.23 -15.90 -6.70
CA THR A 231 -1.66 -16.78 -5.60
C THR A 231 -0.76 -17.99 -5.38
N LYS A 232 0.09 -18.34 -6.36
CA LYS A 232 1.05 -19.45 -6.24
C LYS A 232 2.48 -19.02 -5.97
N GLN A 233 2.75 -17.73 -5.80
CA GLN A 233 4.07 -17.31 -5.30
C GLN A 233 4.33 -17.96 -3.94
N PRO A 234 5.58 -18.39 -3.66
CA PRO A 234 5.89 -19.04 -2.40
C PRO A 234 5.68 -18.08 -1.23
N LEU A 235 5.29 -18.64 -0.08
CA LEU A 235 5.28 -17.91 1.18
C LEU A 235 6.63 -18.10 1.86
N LEU A 236 7.27 -17.01 2.25
CA LEU A 236 8.60 -16.98 2.85
C LEU A 236 8.47 -16.61 4.33
N PRO A 237 8.70 -17.56 5.26
CA PRO A 237 8.85 -17.24 6.67
C PRO A 237 10.00 -16.26 6.89
N ASN A 238 9.84 -15.35 7.84
CA ASN A 238 10.83 -14.34 8.24
C ASN A 238 11.35 -13.51 7.06
N SER A 239 10.47 -13.26 6.09
CA SER A 239 10.76 -12.34 5.00
C SER A 239 10.82 -10.91 5.54
N LEU A 240 11.93 -10.21 5.25
CA LEU A 240 12.11 -8.81 5.63
C LEU A 240 10.97 -7.91 5.14
N LEU A 241 10.30 -8.25 4.04
CA LEU A 241 9.15 -7.49 3.52
C LEU A 241 7.95 -7.55 4.47
N GLY A 242 7.76 -8.67 5.18
CA GLY A 242 6.70 -8.86 6.16
C GLY A 242 7.11 -8.37 7.54
N GLU A 243 8.31 -8.74 8.00
CA GLU A 243 8.80 -8.35 9.33
C GLU A 243 8.93 -6.83 9.48
N SER A 244 9.49 -6.13 8.48
CA SER A 244 9.59 -4.68 8.54
C SER A 244 8.22 -3.99 8.54
N ALA A 245 7.26 -4.50 7.76
CA ALA A 245 5.90 -4.00 7.75
C ALA A 245 5.22 -4.22 9.11
N PHE A 246 5.43 -5.38 9.74
CA PHE A 246 4.90 -5.69 11.05
C PHE A 246 5.50 -4.79 12.14
N ILE A 247 6.83 -4.58 12.16
CA ILE A 247 7.48 -3.65 13.10
C ILE A 247 6.91 -2.24 12.97
N LEU A 248 6.72 -1.75 11.75
CA LEU A 248 6.11 -0.44 11.51
C LEU A 248 4.65 -0.38 12.02
N ALA A 249 3.87 -1.44 11.80
CA ALA A 249 2.50 -1.53 12.31
C ALA A 249 2.46 -1.54 13.85
N SER A 250 3.29 -2.35 14.49
CA SER A 250 3.41 -2.42 15.96
C SER A 250 3.80 -1.08 16.57
N LEU A 251 4.73 -0.36 15.96
CA LEU A 251 5.12 0.98 16.41
C LEU A 251 3.93 1.95 16.41
N GLU A 252 3.13 1.97 15.34
CA GLU A 252 1.95 2.84 15.29
C GLU A 252 0.85 2.39 16.28
N VAL A 253 0.72 1.08 16.57
CA VAL A 253 -0.17 0.59 17.64
C VAL A 253 0.28 1.09 19.02
N GLU A 254 1.57 0.99 19.33
CA GLU A 254 2.13 1.45 20.61
C GLU A 254 1.95 2.97 20.80
N LEU A 255 2.08 3.74 19.72
CA LEU A 255 1.85 5.19 19.73
C LEU A 255 0.39 5.60 19.94
N LEU A 256 -0.59 4.70 19.75
CA LEU A 256 -2.01 5.00 20.08
C LEU A 256 -2.28 5.02 21.59
N GLY A 257 -1.42 4.40 22.38
CA GLY A 257 -1.54 4.34 23.85
C GLY A 257 -0.90 5.53 24.56
N GLN A 258 -0.29 6.45 23.82
CA GLN A 258 0.36 7.67 24.30
C GLN A 258 -0.48 8.89 23.93
#